data_AF-A0A8E0V741-F1
#
_entry.id   AF-A0A8E0V741-F1
#
_cell.length_a   1.000
_cell.length_b   1.000
_cell.length_c   1.000
_cell.angle_alpha   90.00
_cell.angle_beta   90.00
_cell.angle_gamma   90.00
#
_symmetry.space_group_name_H-M   'P 1'
#
loop_
_entity.id
_entity.type
_entity.pdbx_description
1 polymer ?
#
loop_
_entity_poly.entity_id
_entity_poly.type
_entity_poly.pdbx_seq_one_letter_code
_entity_poly.pdbx_strand_id
1 'polypeptide(L)' 'MEEKRMITIIGLIIGILLFGAGVYYLQQNKNDAESRKIYGVTAAVGAVVAVVCAVMLLL' A
#
# COMPACT_ATOMS: atom_id res chain seq x y z
N MET A 1 -4.09 3.63 24.28
CA MET A 1 -4.08 4.77 23.33
C MET A 1 -2.77 4.80 22.54
N GLU A 2 -1.60 4.80 23.19
CA GLU A 2 -0.27 4.73 22.53
C GLU A 2 -0.08 3.48 21.65
N GLU A 3 -0.43 2.29 22.15
CA GLU A 3 -0.18 1.01 21.45
C GLU A 3 -0.96 0.89 20.13
N LYS A 4 -2.24 1.28 20.12
CA LYS A 4 -3.05 1.35 18.89
C LYS A 4 -2.42 2.28 17.85
N ARG A 5 -1.92 3.44 18.29
CA ARG A 5 -1.31 4.44 17.41
C ARG A 5 -0.03 3.91 16.77
N MET A 6 0.78 3.17 17.53
CA MET A 6 1.97 2.49 17.01
C MET A 6 1.62 1.44 15.95
N ILE A 7 0.61 0.61 16.20
CA ILE A 7 0.13 -0.38 15.24
C ILE A 7 -0.35 0.31 13.94
N THR A 8 -1.09 1.42 14.06
CA THR A 8 -1.57 2.17 12.89
C THR A 8 -0.42 2.80 12.09
N ILE A 9 0.64 3.29 12.75
CA ILE A 9 1.84 3.81 12.06
C ILE A 9 2.56 2.69 11.29
N ILE A 10 2.72 1.52 11.90
CA ILE A 10 3.34 0.36 11.23
C ILE A 10 2.49 -0.06 10.02
N GLY A 11 1.17 -0.14 10.19
CA GLY A 11 0.24 -0.41 9.10
C GLY A 11 0.33 0.61 7.97
N LEU A 12 0.46 1.90 8.29
CA LEU A 12 0.66 2.97 7.31
C LEU A 12 1.96 2.77 6.52
N ILE A 13 3.07 2.48 7.20
CA ILE A 13 4.37 2.24 6.55
C ILE A 13 4.26 1.04 5.59
N ILE A 14 3.66 -0.06 6.03
CA ILE A 14 3.46 -1.26 5.20
C ILE A 14 2.58 -0.93 3.98
N GLY A 15 1.48 -0.20 4.17
CA GLY A 15 0.60 0.23 3.08
C GLY A 15 1.34 1.07 2.03
N ILE A 16 2.15 2.04 2.46
CA ILE A 16 2.95 2.88 1.57
C ILE A 16 3.99 2.04 0.81
N LEU A 17 4.67 1.10 1.48
CA LEU A 17 5.65 0.23 0.84
C LEU A 17 5.01 -0.69 -0.21
N LEU A 18 3.84 -1.28 0.10
CA LEU A 18 3.08 -2.10 -0.86
C LEU A 18 2.60 -1.27 -2.06
N PHE A 19 2.10 -0.05 -1.82
CA PHE A 19 1.69 0.84 -2.89
C PHE A 19 2.88 1.22 -3.78
N GLY A 20 3.98 1.67 -3.18
CA GLY A 20 5.19 2.05 -3.88
C GLY A 20 5.78 0.90 -4.70
N ALA A 21 5.90 -0.29 -4.11
CA ALA A 21 6.38 -1.49 -4.80
C ALA A 21 5.43 -1.90 -5.93
N GLY A 22 4.12 -1.91 -5.68
CA GLY A 22 3.11 -2.22 -6.69
C GLY A 22 3.20 -1.27 -7.88
N VAL A 23 3.24 0.05 -7.67
CA VAL A 23 3.40 1.05 -8.74
C VAL A 23 4.73 0.90 -9.48
N TYR A 24 5.83 0.70 -8.74
CA TYR A 24 7.16 0.52 -9.31
C TYR A 24 7.20 -0.67 -10.27
N TYR A 25 6.74 -1.84 -9.83
CA TYR A 25 6.74 -3.05 -10.64
C TYR A 25 5.69 -3.03 -11.76
N LEU A 26 4.58 -2.31 -11.57
CA LEU A 26 3.61 -2.05 -12.65
C LEU A 26 4.24 -1.22 -13.78
N GLN A 27 5.12 -0.27 -13.43
CA GLN A 27 5.87 0.50 -14.42
C GLN A 27 7.06 -0.25 -15.02
N GLN A 28 7.71 -1.13 -14.27
CA GLN A 28 8.78 -1.99 -14.76
C GLN A 28 8.25 -3.02 -15.78
N ASN A 29 7.09 -3.63 -15.50
CA ASN A 29 6.54 -4.75 -16.27
C ASN A 29 5.36 -4.34 -17.18
N LYS A 30 5.41 -3.15 -17.78
CA LYS A 30 4.29 -2.59 -18.58
C LYS A 30 3.84 -3.45 -19.77
N ASN A 31 4.75 -4.26 -20.31
CA ASN A 31 4.49 -5.08 -21.50
C ASN A 31 3.97 -6.48 -21.19
N ASP A 32 3.95 -6.88 -19.90
CA ASP A 32 3.41 -8.16 -19.46
C ASP A 32 2.04 -7.94 -18.78
N ALA A 33 0.99 -8.39 -19.47
CA ALA A 33 -0.39 -8.25 -19.02
C ALA A 33 -0.69 -9.05 -17.73
N GLU A 34 -0.01 -10.17 -17.48
CA GLU A 34 -0.20 -10.93 -16.24
C GLU A 34 0.44 -10.20 -15.06
N SER A 35 1.71 -9.81 -15.21
CA SER A 35 2.42 -9.03 -14.18
C SER A 35 1.67 -7.75 -13.80
N ARG A 36 1.10 -7.04 -14.78
CA ARG A 36 0.31 -5.82 -14.49
C ARG A 36 -0.92 -6.07 -13.61
N LYS A 37 -1.55 -7.23 -13.70
CA LYS A 37 -2.68 -7.57 -12.82
C LYS A 37 -2.19 -7.76 -11.38
N ILE A 38 -1.09 -8.50 -11.21
CA ILE A 38 -0.52 -8.78 -9.89
C ILE A 38 -0.08 -7.47 -9.22
N TYR A 39 0.78 -6.70 -9.90
CA TYR A 39 1.30 -5.45 -9.33
C TYR A 39 0.23 -4.35 -9.21
N GLY A 40 -0.79 -4.38 -10.06
CA GLY A 40 -1.95 -3.49 -9.95
C GLY A 40 -2.80 -3.80 -8.71
N VAL A 41 -3.06 -5.08 -8.43
CA VAL A 41 -3.75 -5.48 -7.20
C VAL A 41 -2.90 -5.16 -5.98
N THR A 42 -1.60 -5.43 -6.00
CA THR A 42 -0.68 -5.08 -4.92
C THR A 42 -0.70 -3.58 -4.63
N ALA A 43 -0.65 -2.74 -5.68
CA ALA A 43 -0.76 -1.29 -5.53
C ALA A 43 -2.12 -0.90 -4.94
N ALA A 44 -3.22 -1.43 -5.47
CA ALA A 44 -4.57 -1.10 -4.97
C ALA A 44 -4.74 -1.46 -3.48
N VAL A 45 -4.30 -2.65 -3.07
CA VAL A 45 -4.36 -3.08 -1.67
C VAL A 45 -3.47 -2.20 -0.79
N GLY A 46 -2.24 -1.90 -1.23
CA GLY A 46 -1.34 -1.00 -0.51
C GLY A 46 -1.93 0.39 -0.30
N ALA A 47 -2.57 0.95 -1.34
CA ALA A 47 -3.24 2.25 -1.26
C ALA A 47 -4.40 2.24 -0.26
N VAL A 48 -5.25 1.20 -0.28
CA VAL A 48 -6.36 1.08 0.67
C VAL A 48 -5.86 1.01 2.11
N VAL A 49 -4.85 0.17 2.38
CA VAL A 49 -4.25 0.06 3.72
C VAL A 49 -3.66 1.41 4.16
N ALA A 50 -2.89 2.07 3.29
CA ALA A 50 -2.28 3.36 3.60
C ALA A 50 -3.35 4.43 3.93
N VAL A 51 -4.42 4.52 3.12
CA VAL A 51 -5.50 5.49 3.34
C VAL A 51 -6.25 5.22 4.65
N VAL A 52 -6.61 3.96 4.93
CA VAL A 52 -7.31 3.60 6.16
C VAL A 52 -6.46 3.93 7.38
N CYS A 53 -5.17 3.57 7.38
CA CYS A 53 -4.27 3.87 8.48
C CYS A 53 -4.03 5.39 8.63
N ALA A 54 -3.92 6.14 7.53
CA ALA A 54 -3.79 7.59 7.58
C ALA A 54 -5.03 8.27 8.18
N VAL A 55 -6.23 7.85 7.77
CA VAL A 55 -7.50 8.35 8.33
C VAL A 55 -7.60 8.02 9.82
N MET A 56 -7.26 6.79 10.22
CA MET A 56 -7.25 6.38 11.63
C MET A 56 -6.21 7.11 12.50
N LEU A 57 -5.17 7.69 11.91
CA LEU A 57 -4.20 8.53 12.65
C LEU A 57 -4.66 9.97 12.81
N LEU A 58 -5.53 10.44 11.91
CA LEU A 58 -6.04 11.81 11.90
C LEU A 58 -7.35 12.00 12.69
N LEU A 59 -8.11 10.92 12.87
CA LEU A 59 -9.34 10.86 13.70
C LEU A 59 -9.01 10.50 15.15
#